data_AF-A0A956DC45-F1
#
_entry.id   AF-A0A956DC45-F1
#
_cell.length_a   1.000
_cell.length_b   1.000
_cell.length_c   1.000
_cell.angle_alpha   90.00
_cell.angle_beta   90.00
_cell.angle_gamma   90.00
#
_symmetry.space_group_name_H-M   'P 1'
#
loop_
_entity.id
_entity.type
_entity.pdbx_description
1 polymer ?
#
loop_
_entity_poly.entity_id
_entity_poly.type
_entity_poly.pdbx_seq_one_letter_code
_entity_poly.pdbx_strand_id
1 'polypeptide(L)'
;MKRALLLAALCACSSPPAESAERHDPHEGSIAEGVDCANCHTPDGWRIGGSGARAAGGGFDHDSTGFPLTGRHVAVGCVDCHRPGEPVRRACVSCHADPHEARLGTRCDECHSSRDFHLTDAMELHRRTQLPLTGMHALADCTECHQRQGDAFVRNAPSDCYGCHAADYARPDIHPSHLGDATTPPFPRDCEQCHRPLGWVPALVPIDTLGSIGGGLTSGTTRFGADAHDLAFPIRFGPHRGADCESCHRVPAMPRVVSCTGCHEHGPLALAQQHPGLAVGTEGPGCLACHPGGATR
;
A
#
# COMPACT_ATOMS: atom_id res chain seq x y z
N MET A 1 -116.62 9.92 14.27
CA MET A 1 -115.23 10.28 14.64
C MET A 1 -114.31 9.16 14.16
N LYS A 2 -113.28 9.44 13.36
CA LYS A 2 -112.39 8.40 12.79
C LYS A 2 -111.05 8.41 13.53
N ARG A 3 -110.57 7.24 13.97
CA ARG A 3 -109.17 7.05 14.38
C ARG A 3 -108.32 6.84 13.12
N ALA A 4 -107.21 7.56 13.00
CA ALA A 4 -106.17 7.27 12.03
C ALA A 4 -104.96 6.68 12.77
N LEU A 5 -104.39 5.59 12.26
CA LEU A 5 -103.07 5.13 12.68
C LEU A 5 -102.03 5.92 11.87
N LEU A 6 -101.01 6.45 12.54
CA LEU A 6 -99.74 6.76 11.87
C LEU A 6 -98.84 5.53 12.02
N LEU A 7 -98.37 4.98 10.90
CA LEU A 7 -97.19 4.11 10.91
C LEU A 7 -95.95 5.02 11.01
N ALA A 8 -95.11 4.79 12.01
CA ALA A 8 -93.78 5.37 12.06
C ALA A 8 -92.85 4.54 11.15
N ALA A 9 -92.45 5.10 10.00
CA ALA A 9 -91.47 4.47 9.13
C ALA A 9 -90.07 4.65 9.73
N LEU A 10 -89.49 3.57 10.23
CA LEU A 10 -88.09 3.52 10.67
C LEU A 10 -87.17 3.57 9.44
N CYS A 11 -86.73 4.78 9.08
CA CYS A 11 -85.72 4.95 8.04
C CYS A 11 -84.35 4.54 8.59
N ALA A 12 -83.92 3.32 8.29
CA ALA A 12 -82.62 2.82 8.71
C ALA A 12 -81.51 3.45 7.85
N CYS A 13 -80.85 4.47 8.40
CA CYS A 13 -79.62 5.01 7.81
C CYS A 13 -78.47 4.01 7.92
N SER A 14 -78.37 3.10 6.96
CA SER A 14 -77.16 2.30 6.75
C SER A 14 -76.05 3.22 6.23
N SER A 15 -75.24 3.76 7.14
CA SER A 15 -73.97 4.38 6.75
C SER A 15 -73.16 3.37 5.93
N PRO A 16 -72.62 3.74 4.76
CA PRO A 16 -71.60 2.90 4.12
C PRO A 16 -70.42 2.75 5.09
N PRO A 17 -69.66 1.64 5.02
CA PRO A 17 -68.38 1.56 5.71
C PRO A 17 -67.52 2.73 5.22
N ALA A 18 -66.82 3.41 6.14
CA ALA A 18 -65.93 4.49 5.78
C ALA A 18 -64.87 3.97 4.80
N GLU A 19 -64.84 4.52 3.59
CA GLU A 19 -63.75 4.27 2.66
C GLU A 19 -62.44 4.65 3.38
N SER A 20 -61.49 3.71 3.39
CA SER A 20 -60.21 3.90 4.07
C SER A 20 -59.45 4.99 3.33
N ALA A 21 -59.46 6.21 3.88
CA ALA A 21 -58.73 7.35 3.33
C ALA A 21 -57.32 6.92 2.93
N GLU A 22 -56.96 7.14 1.65
CA GLU A 22 -55.69 6.70 1.09
C GLU A 22 -54.54 6.99 2.06
N ARG A 23 -53.83 5.93 2.50
CA ARG A 23 -52.54 6.08 3.18
C ARG A 23 -51.50 6.50 2.16
N HIS A 24 -51.54 7.77 1.78
CA HIS A 24 -50.51 8.41 0.97
C HIS A 24 -49.17 8.31 1.72
N ASP A 25 -48.21 7.63 1.10
CA ASP A 25 -46.85 7.53 1.62
C ASP A 25 -46.05 8.80 1.25
N PRO A 26 -45.66 9.65 2.24
CA PRO A 26 -44.89 10.86 1.97
C PRO A 26 -43.39 10.57 1.76
N HIS A 27 -42.96 9.31 1.83
CA HIS A 27 -41.55 8.94 1.68
C HIS A 27 -41.12 8.74 0.22
N GLU A 28 -42.04 8.79 -0.74
CA GLU A 28 -41.77 8.70 -2.19
C GLU A 28 -40.91 7.48 -2.59
N GLY A 29 -41.06 6.34 -1.88
CA GLY A 29 -40.27 5.13 -2.12
C GLY A 29 -38.84 5.14 -1.54
N SER A 30 -38.48 6.11 -0.70
CA SER A 30 -37.22 6.08 0.07
C SER A 30 -37.20 5.05 1.21
N ILE A 31 -38.36 4.46 1.54
CA ILE A 31 -38.55 3.33 2.46
C ILE A 31 -38.98 2.10 1.65
N ALA A 32 -38.56 0.91 2.08
CA ALA A 32 -38.93 -0.35 1.43
C ALA A 32 -40.42 -0.68 1.60
N GLU A 33 -41.03 -1.27 0.58
CA GLU A 33 -42.42 -1.74 0.61
C GLU A 33 -42.63 -2.79 1.72
N GLY A 34 -43.78 -2.72 2.40
CA GLY A 34 -44.15 -3.65 3.47
C GLY A 34 -43.62 -3.34 4.88
N VAL A 35 -42.86 -2.25 5.06
CA VAL A 35 -42.49 -1.78 6.41
C VAL A 35 -43.72 -1.15 7.10
N ASP A 36 -44.12 -1.69 8.26
CA ASP A 36 -45.22 -1.10 9.04
C ASP A 36 -44.86 0.32 9.52
N CYS A 37 -45.74 1.28 9.25
CA CYS A 37 -45.65 2.67 9.68
C CYS A 37 -45.38 2.80 11.20
N ALA A 38 -45.92 1.90 12.01
CA ALA A 38 -45.77 1.90 13.47
C ALA A 38 -44.33 1.59 13.95
N ASN A 39 -43.46 1.05 13.09
CA ASN A 39 -42.03 0.89 13.39
C ASN A 39 -41.26 2.22 13.44
N CYS A 40 -41.84 3.28 12.87
CA CYS A 40 -41.20 4.59 12.75
C CYS A 40 -42.06 5.72 13.36
N HIS A 41 -43.38 5.68 13.22
CA HIS A 41 -44.29 6.77 13.60
C HIS A 41 -45.18 6.41 14.79
N THR A 42 -45.28 7.32 15.76
CA THR A 42 -46.27 7.23 16.84
C THR A 42 -47.68 7.53 16.31
N PRO A 43 -48.73 6.79 16.71
CA PRO A 43 -50.12 7.10 16.36
C PRO A 43 -50.55 8.53 16.71
N ASP A 44 -50.01 9.09 17.79
CA ASP A 44 -50.28 10.45 18.27
C ASP A 44 -49.59 11.52 17.40
N GLY A 45 -50.11 11.73 16.19
CA GLY A 45 -49.69 12.80 15.28
C GLY A 45 -48.42 12.50 14.48
N TRP A 46 -48.16 11.23 14.15
CA TRP A 46 -47.13 10.78 13.19
C TRP A 46 -45.68 11.21 13.47
N ARG A 47 -45.37 11.63 14.70
CA ARG A 47 -44.00 11.95 15.15
C ARG A 47 -43.13 10.69 15.08
N ILE A 48 -41.87 10.85 14.69
CA ILE A 48 -40.92 9.74 14.66
C ILE A 48 -40.63 9.29 16.09
N GLY A 49 -40.84 8.00 16.35
CA GLY A 49 -40.74 7.39 17.68
C GLY A 49 -39.35 6.85 17.97
N GLY A 50 -38.71 7.38 19.02
CA GLY A 50 -37.44 6.85 19.54
C GLY A 50 -36.19 7.36 18.83
N SER A 51 -35.20 7.79 19.62
CA SER A 51 -33.85 8.10 19.14
C SER A 51 -32.95 6.89 19.38
N GLY A 52 -32.66 6.12 18.33
CA GLY A 52 -31.68 5.03 18.36
C GLY A 52 -32.27 3.63 18.14
N ALA A 53 -31.39 2.70 17.79
CA ALA A 53 -31.72 1.44 17.11
C ALA A 53 -32.72 0.50 17.82
N ARG A 54 -32.91 0.63 19.13
CA ARG A 54 -33.88 -0.17 19.91
C ARG A 54 -34.55 0.65 21.00
N ALA A 55 -35.46 1.55 20.60
CA ALA A 55 -36.41 2.15 21.53
C ALA A 55 -37.36 1.07 22.09
N ALA A 56 -37.39 0.92 23.42
CA ALA A 56 -38.18 -0.10 24.09
C ALA A 56 -39.69 0.22 24.03
N GLY A 57 -40.35 -0.28 22.98
CA GLY A 57 -41.79 -0.10 22.76
C GLY A 57 -42.22 -0.11 21.28
N GLY A 58 -41.29 0.07 20.35
CA GLY A 58 -41.55 0.06 18.91
C GLY A 58 -40.48 0.85 18.16
N GLY A 59 -39.74 0.18 17.28
CA GLY A 59 -38.64 0.75 16.51
C GLY A 59 -38.19 -0.24 15.43
N PHE A 60 -37.86 0.27 14.24
CA PHE A 60 -37.43 -0.54 13.11
C PHE A 60 -36.08 -1.25 13.36
N ASP A 61 -36.05 -2.57 13.19
CA ASP A 61 -34.87 -3.38 13.51
C ASP A 61 -33.85 -3.40 12.36
N HIS A 62 -32.89 -2.48 12.40
CA HIS A 62 -31.82 -2.38 11.39
C HIS A 62 -30.95 -3.64 11.25
N ASP A 63 -30.88 -4.51 12.28
CA ASP A 63 -30.12 -5.78 12.20
C ASP A 63 -30.73 -6.75 11.16
N SER A 64 -32.00 -6.57 10.78
CA SER A 64 -32.66 -7.30 9.69
C SER A 64 -32.29 -6.81 8.27
N THR A 65 -31.46 -5.75 8.17
CA THR A 65 -31.17 -5.06 6.90
C THR A 65 -29.72 -5.19 6.46
N GLY A 66 -29.42 -4.74 5.24
CA GLY A 66 -28.05 -4.54 4.74
C GLY A 66 -27.27 -3.39 5.39
N PHE A 67 -27.71 -2.84 6.53
CA PHE A 67 -26.98 -1.86 7.33
C PHE A 67 -27.32 -1.95 8.84
N PRO A 68 -26.79 -2.96 9.57
CA PRO A 68 -26.94 -3.05 11.02
C PRO A 68 -26.33 -1.84 11.74
N LEU A 69 -27.12 -1.16 12.57
CA LEU A 69 -26.65 0.00 13.33
C LEU A 69 -25.72 -0.47 14.45
N THR A 70 -24.44 -0.15 14.32
CA THR A 70 -23.37 -0.62 15.22
C THR A 70 -22.50 0.54 15.72
N GLY A 71 -21.94 0.38 16.91
CA GLY A 71 -21.05 1.37 17.51
C GLY A 71 -21.76 2.71 17.75
N ARG A 72 -21.15 3.82 17.33
CA ARG A 72 -21.71 5.18 17.49
C ARG A 72 -22.96 5.42 16.63
N HIS A 73 -23.20 4.65 15.56
CA HIS A 73 -24.42 4.78 14.74
C HIS A 73 -25.71 4.43 15.48
N VAL A 74 -25.66 3.69 16.60
CA VAL A 74 -26.88 3.36 17.38
C VAL A 74 -27.56 4.58 18.01
N ALA A 75 -26.86 5.72 18.09
CA ALA A 75 -27.31 6.98 18.68
C ALA A 75 -27.62 8.07 17.64
N VAL A 76 -27.49 7.77 16.33
CA VAL A 76 -27.84 8.68 15.23
C VAL A 76 -29.37 8.74 15.09
N GLY A 77 -29.92 9.92 14.77
CA GLY A 77 -31.36 10.09 14.58
C GLY A 77 -31.83 9.54 13.24
N CYS A 78 -33.06 9.02 13.18
CA CYS A 78 -33.58 8.37 11.97
C CYS A 78 -33.50 9.29 10.74
N VAL A 79 -33.80 10.59 10.91
CA VAL A 79 -33.78 11.62 9.85
C VAL A 79 -32.38 12.04 9.39
N ASP A 80 -31.33 11.71 10.15
CA ASP A 80 -29.94 12.00 9.76
C ASP A 80 -29.50 11.08 8.61
N CYS A 81 -30.18 9.94 8.43
CA CYS A 81 -30.02 9.01 7.31
C CYS A 81 -31.24 9.05 6.36
N HIS A 82 -32.46 8.96 6.89
CA HIS A 82 -33.71 8.96 6.13
C HIS A 82 -34.24 10.39 5.94
N ARG A 83 -33.68 11.12 4.96
CA ARG A 83 -34.19 12.43 4.54
C ARG A 83 -35.39 12.26 3.59
N PRO A 84 -36.49 13.03 3.74
CA PRO A 84 -37.61 12.98 2.81
C PRO A 84 -37.15 13.22 1.35
N GLY A 85 -37.64 12.40 0.42
CA GLY A 85 -37.28 12.47 -1.00
C GLY A 85 -35.86 11.99 -1.36
N GLU A 86 -35.04 11.54 -0.40
CA GLU A 86 -33.69 11.03 -0.68
C GLU A 86 -33.52 9.53 -0.36
N PRO A 87 -32.93 8.73 -1.27
CA PRO A 87 -32.60 7.34 -0.99
C PRO A 87 -31.40 7.24 -0.03
N VAL A 88 -31.51 6.41 1.01
CA VAL A 88 -30.45 6.25 2.02
C VAL A 88 -29.19 5.62 1.42
N ARG A 89 -28.06 6.32 1.53
CA ARG A 89 -26.76 5.89 1.00
C ARG A 89 -25.93 5.22 2.10
N ARG A 90 -25.56 3.96 1.90
CA ARG A 90 -24.83 3.13 2.90
C ARG A 90 -23.30 3.27 2.88
N ALA A 91 -22.72 3.91 1.87
CA ALA A 91 -21.27 4.08 1.78
C ALA A 91 -20.81 5.19 2.72
N CYS A 92 -19.79 4.95 3.56
CA CYS A 92 -19.34 5.85 4.63
C CYS A 92 -19.10 7.30 4.16
N VAL A 93 -18.50 7.45 2.96
CA VAL A 93 -18.24 8.74 2.29
C VAL A 93 -19.49 9.54 1.89
N SER A 94 -20.69 8.98 2.07
CA SER A 94 -21.97 9.68 1.87
C SER A 94 -22.39 10.55 3.06
N CYS A 95 -21.74 10.37 4.22
CA CYS A 95 -22.03 11.09 5.46
C CYS A 95 -20.76 11.61 6.16
N HIS A 96 -19.64 10.90 6.03
CA HIS A 96 -18.35 11.29 6.59
C HIS A 96 -17.44 11.84 5.49
N ALA A 97 -16.73 12.94 5.77
CA ALA A 97 -15.62 13.37 4.93
C ALA A 97 -14.46 12.36 5.02
N ASP A 98 -13.82 12.05 3.89
CA ASP A 98 -12.66 11.17 3.86
C ASP A 98 -11.36 11.98 4.02
N PRO A 99 -10.61 11.84 5.13
CA PRO A 99 -9.35 12.54 5.34
C PRO A 99 -8.19 11.98 4.48
N HIS A 100 -8.39 10.88 3.75
CA HIS A 100 -7.38 10.29 2.87
C HIS A 100 -7.44 10.82 1.42
N GLU A 101 -8.46 11.62 1.10
CA GLU A 101 -8.75 12.17 -0.24
C GLU A 101 -8.84 11.06 -1.31
N ALA A 102 -9.65 10.04 -1.02
CA ALA A 102 -9.90 8.83 -1.81
C ALA A 102 -8.70 7.88 -2.03
N ARG A 103 -7.51 8.18 -1.49
CA ARG A 103 -6.29 7.37 -1.72
C ARG A 103 -6.32 5.95 -1.15
N LEU A 104 -7.20 5.66 -0.19
CA LEU A 104 -7.40 4.32 0.39
C LEU A 104 -8.69 3.64 -0.11
N GLY A 105 -9.35 4.21 -1.11
CA GLY A 105 -10.66 3.73 -1.58
C GLY A 105 -11.79 3.99 -0.59
N THR A 106 -12.91 3.27 -0.73
CA THR A 106 -14.16 3.52 0.01
C THR A 106 -14.49 2.48 1.08
N ARG A 107 -13.65 1.46 1.26
CA ARG A 107 -13.80 0.40 2.26
C ARG A 107 -13.23 0.80 3.62
N CYS A 108 -13.83 1.84 4.21
CA CYS A 108 -13.40 2.36 5.51
C CYS A 108 -13.41 1.29 6.62
N ASP A 109 -14.23 0.25 6.48
CA ASP A 109 -14.37 -0.92 7.36
C ASP A 109 -13.14 -1.85 7.42
N GLU A 110 -12.17 -1.72 6.51
CA GLU A 110 -10.92 -2.51 6.56
C GLU A 110 -9.96 -2.03 7.66
N CYS A 111 -10.11 -0.78 8.10
CA CYS A 111 -9.25 -0.12 9.08
C CYS A 111 -10.04 0.49 10.24
N HIS A 112 -11.07 1.29 9.95
CA HIS A 112 -11.90 1.96 10.94
C HIS A 112 -13.08 1.10 11.38
N SER A 113 -13.65 1.40 12.55
CA SER A 113 -14.85 0.73 13.04
C SER A 113 -15.98 1.72 13.27
N SER A 114 -17.22 1.24 13.17
CA SER A 114 -18.39 2.04 13.57
C SER A 114 -18.39 2.39 15.07
N ARG A 115 -17.62 1.67 15.90
CA ARG A 115 -17.40 1.99 17.32
C ARG A 115 -16.47 3.18 17.48
N ASP A 116 -15.29 3.12 16.86
CA ASP A 116 -14.30 4.19 16.83
C ASP A 116 -13.54 4.23 15.49
N PHE A 117 -13.32 5.45 15.01
CA PHE A 117 -12.54 5.76 13.82
C PHE A 117 -11.08 6.10 14.16
N HIS A 118 -10.74 6.36 15.42
CA HIS A 118 -9.34 6.50 15.84
C HIS A 118 -8.63 5.16 15.79
N LEU A 119 -7.39 5.17 15.29
CA LEU A 119 -6.57 3.99 15.07
C LEU A 119 -5.26 4.16 15.83
N THR A 120 -4.92 3.19 16.69
CA THR A 120 -3.82 3.34 17.68
C THR A 120 -2.58 2.50 17.37
N ASP A 121 -2.69 1.45 16.55
CA ASP A 121 -1.53 0.67 16.08
C ASP A 121 -1.09 1.16 14.68
N ALA A 122 -0.30 2.22 14.66
CA ALA A 122 0.20 2.79 13.41
C ALA A 122 1.03 1.80 12.57
N MET A 123 1.64 0.78 13.17
CA MET A 123 2.50 -0.17 12.46
C MET A 123 1.67 -1.26 11.75
N GLU A 124 0.63 -1.79 12.39
CA GLU A 124 -0.30 -2.72 11.77
C GLU A 124 -1.14 -2.06 10.66
N LEU A 125 -1.44 -0.77 10.77
CA LEU A 125 -2.07 -0.01 9.68
C LEU A 125 -1.16 0.10 8.46
N HIS A 126 0.11 0.47 8.65
CA HIS A 126 1.04 0.66 7.52
C HIS A 126 1.15 -0.61 6.67
N ARG A 127 1.22 -1.79 7.30
CA ARG A 127 1.22 -3.12 6.64
C ARG A 127 0.04 -3.37 5.68
N ARG A 128 -1.07 -2.64 5.85
CA ARG A 128 -2.30 -2.73 5.04
C ARG A 128 -2.38 -1.65 3.96
N THR A 129 -1.38 -0.76 3.89
CA THR A 129 -1.26 0.29 2.86
C THR A 129 -0.17 -0.03 1.85
N GLN A 130 0.00 0.85 0.86
CA GLN A 130 1.09 0.78 -0.12
C GLN A 130 2.50 0.92 0.47
N LEU A 131 2.65 1.34 1.74
CA LEU A 131 3.95 1.47 2.40
C LEU A 131 3.98 0.64 3.70
N PRO A 132 4.24 -0.68 3.63
CA PRO A 132 4.14 -1.60 4.77
C PRO A 132 5.23 -1.46 5.85
N LEU A 133 5.99 -0.36 5.86
CA LEU A 133 7.12 -0.04 6.74
C LEU A 133 7.98 -1.29 7.08
N THR A 134 8.55 -1.89 6.03
CA THR A 134 9.46 -3.04 6.17
C THR A 134 10.91 -2.63 5.95
N GLY A 135 11.84 -3.33 6.60
CA GLY A 135 13.26 -3.06 6.49
C GLY A 135 13.67 -1.76 7.16
N MET A 136 14.47 -0.94 6.47
CA MET A 136 14.94 0.34 7.02
C MET A 136 13.78 1.33 7.25
N HIS A 137 12.69 1.23 6.48
CA HIS A 137 11.48 2.02 6.71
C HIS A 137 10.78 1.67 8.05
N ALA A 138 11.04 0.51 8.64
CA ALA A 138 10.57 0.18 9.98
C ALA A 138 11.33 0.91 11.10
N LEU A 139 12.45 1.56 10.76
CA LEU A 139 13.35 2.30 11.64
C LEU A 139 13.35 3.81 11.37
N ALA A 140 12.60 4.26 10.36
CA ALA A 140 12.42 5.68 10.03
C ALA A 140 11.63 6.39 11.14
N ASP A 141 12.02 7.62 11.46
CA ASP A 141 11.31 8.41 12.46
C ASP A 141 9.95 8.85 11.89
N CYS A 142 8.86 8.72 12.66
CA CYS A 142 7.50 9.03 12.16
C CYS A 142 7.39 10.45 11.57
N THR A 143 8.22 11.39 12.05
CA THR A 143 8.30 12.78 11.60
C THR A 143 8.96 12.98 10.24
N GLU A 144 9.68 12.00 9.71
CA GLU A 144 10.25 12.04 8.35
C GLU A 144 9.15 11.94 7.28
N CYS A 145 8.06 11.20 7.58
CA CYS A 145 6.91 11.05 6.68
C CYS A 145 5.66 11.84 7.08
N HIS A 146 5.46 12.13 8.39
CA HIS A 146 4.27 12.79 8.90
C HIS A 146 4.56 14.06 9.69
N GLN A 147 3.86 15.14 9.37
CA GLN A 147 3.79 16.32 10.22
C GLN A 147 2.79 16.08 11.35
N ARG A 148 3.21 16.33 12.60
CA ARG A 148 2.28 16.37 13.74
C ARG A 148 1.41 17.63 13.66
N GLN A 149 0.09 17.46 13.72
CA GLN A 149 -0.89 18.54 13.81
C GLN A 149 -1.83 18.26 15.00
N GLY A 150 -1.48 18.80 16.16
CA GLY A 150 -2.10 18.43 17.44
C GLY A 150 -1.86 16.96 17.76
N ASP A 151 -2.92 16.23 18.07
CA ASP A 151 -2.89 14.79 18.35
C ASP A 151 -2.78 13.93 17.08
N ALA A 152 -3.01 14.51 15.89
CA ALA A 152 -2.97 13.81 14.61
C ALA A 152 -1.58 13.83 13.95
N PHE A 153 -1.32 12.82 13.12
CA PHE A 153 -0.18 12.77 12.19
C PHE A 153 -0.69 12.89 10.75
N VAL A 154 -0.45 14.03 10.12
CA VAL A 154 -0.83 14.29 8.72
C VAL A 154 0.35 13.94 7.81
N ARG A 155 0.11 13.24 6.71
CA ARG A 155 1.15 12.89 5.73
C ARG A 155 1.79 14.15 5.15
N ASN A 156 3.12 14.23 5.19
CA ASN A 156 3.93 15.30 4.60
C ASN A 156 4.87 14.79 3.49
N ALA A 157 5.09 13.48 3.39
CA ALA A 157 5.92 12.85 2.36
C ALA A 157 5.11 12.03 1.32
N PRO A 158 5.63 11.84 0.10
CA PRO A 158 5.15 10.80 -0.81
C PRO A 158 5.37 9.39 -0.24
N SER A 159 4.68 8.39 -0.80
CA SER A 159 4.87 6.97 -0.43
C SER A 159 5.30 6.08 -1.59
N ASP A 160 5.65 6.65 -2.74
CA ASP A 160 6.36 5.95 -3.80
C ASP A 160 7.88 6.08 -3.60
N CYS A 161 8.63 5.08 -4.05
CA CYS A 161 10.08 5.02 -3.81
C CYS A 161 10.83 6.23 -4.38
N TYR A 162 10.50 6.65 -5.60
CA TYR A 162 11.20 7.76 -6.26
C TYR A 162 10.85 9.12 -5.65
N GLY A 163 9.60 9.35 -5.27
CA GLY A 163 9.17 10.61 -4.64
C GLY A 163 9.94 10.94 -3.37
N CYS A 164 10.32 9.93 -2.59
CA CYS A 164 11.19 10.10 -1.43
C CYS A 164 12.68 10.10 -1.83
N HIS A 165 13.13 9.10 -2.59
CA HIS A 165 14.55 8.88 -2.89
C HIS A 165 15.04 9.50 -4.21
N ALA A 166 14.41 10.58 -4.70
CA ALA A 166 14.83 11.28 -5.91
C ALA A 166 16.29 11.79 -5.82
N ALA A 167 16.74 12.16 -4.61
CA ALA A 167 18.12 12.55 -4.36
C ALA A 167 19.10 11.36 -4.51
N ASP A 168 18.78 10.20 -3.91
CA ASP A 168 19.60 8.98 -4.04
C ASP A 168 19.61 8.44 -5.48
N TYR A 169 18.48 8.55 -6.19
CA TYR A 169 18.38 8.21 -7.61
C TYR A 169 19.35 9.06 -8.46
N ALA A 170 19.45 10.36 -8.16
CA ALA A 170 20.25 11.32 -8.93
C ALA A 170 21.73 11.41 -8.52
N ARG A 171 22.19 10.60 -7.56
CA ARG A 171 23.59 10.61 -7.10
C ARG A 171 24.57 10.17 -8.20
N PRO A 172 25.71 10.86 -8.39
CA PRO A 172 26.71 10.47 -9.38
C PRO A 172 27.68 9.37 -8.91
N ASP A 173 27.70 9.07 -7.61
CA ASP A 173 28.61 8.10 -6.97
C ASP A 173 28.01 6.69 -6.79
N ILE A 174 26.78 6.48 -7.24
CA ILE A 174 26.13 5.16 -7.27
C ILE A 174 26.51 4.41 -8.55
N HIS A 175 26.67 3.09 -8.45
CA HIS A 175 27.03 2.24 -9.59
C HIS A 175 26.06 1.05 -9.69
N PRO A 176 25.32 0.88 -10.82
CA PRO A 176 25.27 1.79 -11.97
C PRO A 176 24.59 3.12 -11.64
N SER A 177 24.83 4.16 -12.46
CA SER A 177 24.10 5.43 -12.39
C SER A 177 22.66 5.26 -12.91
N HIS A 178 21.66 5.77 -12.18
CA HIS A 178 20.26 5.72 -12.64
C HIS A 178 19.90 6.84 -13.63
N LEU A 179 20.73 7.88 -13.76
CA LEU A 179 20.49 9.00 -14.67
C LEU A 179 20.80 8.66 -16.14
N GLY A 180 21.50 7.56 -16.40
CA GLY A 180 22.03 7.23 -17.72
C GLY A 180 23.20 8.12 -18.13
N ASP A 181 23.52 8.11 -19.42
CA ASP A 181 24.56 8.92 -20.06
C ASP A 181 24.20 9.20 -21.54
N ALA A 182 25.14 9.67 -22.35
CA ALA A 182 24.92 9.98 -23.77
C ALA A 182 24.67 8.74 -24.67
N THR A 183 24.85 7.52 -24.12
CA THR A 183 24.71 6.22 -24.80
C THR A 183 23.71 5.29 -24.12
N THR A 184 23.45 5.48 -22.82
CA THR A 184 22.58 4.63 -22.00
C THR A 184 21.40 5.44 -21.45
N PRO A 185 20.13 5.04 -21.64
CA PRO A 185 18.99 5.76 -21.08
C PRO A 185 18.96 5.69 -19.54
N PRO A 186 18.26 6.63 -18.86
CA PRO A 186 17.98 6.51 -17.43
C PRO A 186 17.16 5.25 -17.12
N PHE A 187 17.31 4.75 -15.89
CA PHE A 187 16.53 3.60 -15.40
C PHE A 187 15.05 3.94 -15.18
N PRO A 188 14.16 2.93 -15.06
CA PRO A 188 12.80 3.14 -14.58
C PRO A 188 12.77 3.68 -13.14
N ARG A 189 11.74 4.47 -12.82
CA ARG A 189 11.48 4.96 -11.44
C ARG A 189 10.77 3.93 -10.56
N ASP A 190 10.40 2.78 -11.12
CA ASP A 190 9.84 1.63 -10.42
C ASP A 190 10.97 0.91 -9.65
N CYS A 191 11.46 1.51 -8.57
CA CYS A 191 12.65 1.03 -7.84
C CYS A 191 12.55 -0.45 -7.43
N GLU A 192 11.33 -0.97 -7.20
CA GLU A 192 11.04 -2.37 -6.87
C GLU A 192 11.31 -3.38 -7.99
N GLN A 193 11.67 -2.94 -9.20
CA GLN A 193 12.24 -3.84 -10.22
C GLN A 193 13.61 -4.39 -9.77
N CYS A 194 14.41 -3.60 -9.04
CA CYS A 194 15.80 -3.93 -8.66
C CYS A 194 16.10 -3.87 -7.15
N HIS A 195 15.36 -3.07 -6.39
CA HIS A 195 15.55 -2.83 -4.95
C HIS A 195 14.42 -3.45 -4.11
N ARG A 196 14.62 -3.52 -2.79
CA ARG A 196 13.59 -3.95 -1.82
C ARG A 196 13.62 -3.05 -0.59
N PRO A 197 12.48 -2.80 0.10
CA PRO A 197 12.44 -2.01 1.33
C PRO A 197 13.36 -2.50 2.47
N LEU A 198 13.73 -3.78 2.44
CA LEU A 198 14.74 -4.40 3.31
C LEU A 198 16.14 -3.77 3.20
N GLY A 199 16.45 -3.07 2.10
CA GLY A 199 17.61 -2.18 2.00
C GLY A 199 17.98 -1.82 0.56
N TRP A 200 18.65 -0.68 0.37
CA TRP A 200 19.23 -0.20 -0.89
C TRP A 200 20.48 -0.99 -1.38
N VAL A 201 20.58 -2.24 -0.95
CA VAL A 201 21.45 -3.26 -1.53
C VAL A 201 20.70 -3.82 -2.75
N PRO A 202 21.34 -4.01 -3.93
CA PRO A 202 20.62 -4.59 -5.06
C PRO A 202 20.08 -5.97 -4.68
N ALA A 203 18.89 -6.31 -5.19
CA ALA A 203 18.39 -7.68 -5.09
C ALA A 203 19.44 -8.66 -5.61
N LEU A 204 19.40 -9.91 -5.16
CA LEU A 204 20.34 -10.93 -5.63
C LEU A 204 20.05 -11.26 -7.10
N VAL A 205 20.69 -10.50 -8.00
CA VAL A 205 20.66 -10.62 -9.48
C VAL A 205 22.06 -10.92 -10.10
N PRO A 206 22.56 -12.17 -9.94
CA PRO A 206 23.39 -13.05 -10.83
C PRO A 206 23.52 -12.86 -12.42
N ILE A 207 23.82 -13.93 -13.25
CA ILE A 207 23.62 -14.24 -14.76
C ILE A 207 23.13 -15.70 -15.45
N ASP A 208 22.12 -16.72 -15.39
CA ASP A 208 20.71 -17.38 -15.00
C ASP A 208 19.20 -16.92 -15.21
N THR A 209 18.58 -15.92 -14.53
CA THR A 209 17.23 -15.30 -14.75
C THR A 209 17.00 -13.84 -15.39
N LEU A 210 17.89 -13.18 -16.19
CA LEU A 210 17.67 -12.03 -17.14
C LEU A 210 17.88 -12.13 -18.72
N GLY A 211 18.47 -13.17 -19.35
CA GLY A 211 18.59 -13.38 -20.83
C GLY A 211 18.00 -14.65 -21.55
N SER A 212 17.04 -15.40 -20.99
CA SER A 212 16.24 -16.54 -21.54
C SER A 212 14.75 -16.62 -21.07
N ILE A 213 14.20 -15.55 -20.46
CA ILE A 213 12.80 -15.20 -20.15
C ILE A 213 12.61 -13.67 -19.92
N GLY A 214 13.22 -12.96 -18.95
CA GLY A 214 14.11 -13.38 -17.85
C GLY A 214 15.38 -14.05 -18.35
N GLY A 215 15.94 -15.06 -17.65
CA GLY A 215 16.81 -16.20 -18.09
C GLY A 215 18.35 -16.07 -18.29
N GLY A 216 19.03 -15.25 -17.51
CA GLY A 216 20.45 -14.80 -17.51
C GLY A 216 20.81 -13.89 -16.30
N LEU A 217 20.65 -14.44 -15.07
CA LEU A 217 20.98 -14.25 -13.62
C LEU A 217 21.42 -15.63 -12.78
N THR A 218 22.55 -16.48 -12.58
CA THR A 218 24.11 -16.67 -12.74
C THR A 218 25.07 -16.13 -11.65
N SER A 219 25.00 -16.53 -10.38
CA SER A 219 25.82 -16.10 -9.22
C SER A 219 26.61 -14.75 -9.30
N GLY A 220 26.32 -13.66 -8.58
CA GLY A 220 25.45 -13.41 -7.43
C GLY A 220 26.05 -12.33 -6.51
N THR A 221 25.32 -11.88 -5.48
CA THR A 221 25.82 -11.00 -4.37
C THR A 221 26.69 -9.80 -4.78
N THR A 222 26.10 -8.60 -4.91
CA THR A 222 26.14 -7.54 -3.87
C THR A 222 27.54 -7.17 -3.33
N ARG A 223 27.98 -5.92 -3.58
CA ARG A 223 29.17 -5.21 -3.05
C ARG A 223 30.18 -6.06 -2.25
N PHE A 224 31.37 -6.27 -2.83
CA PHE A 224 32.49 -6.97 -2.18
C PHE A 224 32.92 -6.33 -0.85
N GLY A 225 32.43 -6.86 0.27
CA GLY A 225 33.19 -6.87 1.52
C GLY A 225 34.35 -7.86 1.39
N ALA A 226 35.35 -7.79 2.27
CA ALA A 226 36.51 -8.69 2.23
C ALA A 226 36.12 -10.19 2.28
N ASP A 227 35.03 -10.50 2.99
CA ASP A 227 34.39 -11.82 3.04
C ASP A 227 33.87 -12.34 1.70
N ALA A 228 33.37 -11.46 0.83
CA ALA A 228 32.95 -11.80 -0.53
C ALA A 228 34.12 -11.72 -1.53
N HIS A 229 35.12 -10.88 -1.26
CA HIS A 229 36.35 -10.82 -2.06
C HIS A 229 37.11 -12.14 -1.97
N ASP A 230 37.31 -12.69 -0.76
CA ASP A 230 38.01 -13.97 -0.54
C ASP A 230 37.41 -15.17 -1.31
N LEU A 231 36.10 -15.15 -1.60
CA LEU A 231 35.42 -16.20 -2.36
C LEU A 231 35.78 -16.20 -3.85
N ALA A 232 36.25 -15.06 -4.38
CA ALA A 232 36.73 -14.93 -5.75
C ALA A 232 38.27 -14.88 -5.82
N PHE A 233 38.90 -14.14 -4.91
CA PHE A 233 40.33 -13.85 -4.86
C PHE A 233 40.76 -13.61 -3.40
N PRO A 234 41.57 -14.48 -2.77
CA PRO A 234 41.95 -14.33 -1.35
C PRO A 234 42.74 -13.06 -1.04
N ILE A 235 42.25 -12.26 -0.07
CA ILE A 235 42.92 -11.06 0.47
C ILE A 235 42.99 -11.00 1.99
N ARG A 236 42.25 -11.84 2.74
CA ARG A 236 42.47 -12.03 4.19
C ARG A 236 43.40 -13.20 4.51
N PHE A 237 43.72 -14.03 3.51
CA PHE A 237 44.65 -15.15 3.59
C PHE A 237 45.38 -15.38 2.25
N GLY A 238 46.43 -16.19 2.24
CA GLY A 238 47.26 -16.44 1.04
C GLY A 238 48.27 -15.32 0.75
N PRO A 239 48.87 -15.29 -0.46
CA PRO A 239 49.95 -14.36 -0.82
C PRO A 239 49.55 -12.88 -0.78
N HIS A 240 48.30 -12.55 -1.07
CA HIS A 240 47.78 -11.18 -1.08
C HIS A 240 47.14 -10.75 0.25
N ARG A 241 47.47 -11.46 1.35
CA ARG A 241 46.92 -11.18 2.68
C ARG A 241 47.25 -9.75 3.13
N GLY A 242 46.23 -8.93 3.32
CA GLY A 242 46.37 -7.56 3.79
C GLY A 242 46.85 -6.57 2.73
N ALA A 243 46.63 -6.86 1.45
CA ALA A 243 46.84 -5.90 0.37
C ALA A 243 45.84 -4.73 0.45
N ASP A 244 46.32 -3.50 0.25
CA ASP A 244 45.48 -2.30 0.21
C ASP A 244 44.59 -2.31 -1.03
N CYS A 245 43.30 -1.95 -0.88
CA CYS A 245 42.33 -1.98 -1.99
C CYS A 245 42.81 -1.19 -3.23
N GLU A 246 43.41 -0.03 -3.01
CA GLU A 246 43.90 0.87 -4.07
C GLU A 246 45.14 0.33 -4.81
N SER A 247 45.87 -0.63 -4.23
CA SER A 247 47.06 -1.22 -4.87
C SER A 247 46.69 -1.99 -6.14
N CYS A 248 45.57 -2.71 -6.11
CA CYS A 248 44.97 -3.41 -7.25
C CYS A 248 43.96 -2.54 -8.00
N HIS A 249 43.06 -1.85 -7.29
CA HIS A 249 41.99 -1.03 -7.88
C HIS A 249 42.46 0.39 -8.20
N ARG A 250 43.38 0.51 -9.16
CA ARG A 250 44.03 1.77 -9.58
C ARG A 250 43.07 2.88 -10.07
N VAL A 251 41.81 2.54 -10.34
CA VAL A 251 40.76 3.49 -10.75
C VAL A 251 39.59 3.38 -9.76
N PRO A 252 39.49 4.25 -8.73
CA PRO A 252 38.46 4.15 -7.70
C PRO A 252 37.01 4.19 -8.24
N ALA A 253 36.78 4.89 -9.36
CA ALA A 253 35.49 4.93 -10.04
C ALA A 253 35.15 3.65 -10.83
N MET A 254 36.12 2.73 -11.01
CA MET A 254 35.98 1.51 -11.80
C MET A 254 36.66 0.31 -11.11
N PRO A 255 36.16 -0.17 -9.95
CA PRO A 255 36.80 -1.26 -9.19
C PRO A 255 36.84 -2.62 -9.92
N ARG A 256 36.27 -2.76 -11.12
CA ARG A 256 36.49 -3.92 -12.00
C ARG A 256 37.79 -3.84 -12.81
N VAL A 257 38.42 -2.66 -12.90
CA VAL A 257 39.74 -2.47 -13.50
C VAL A 257 40.79 -2.74 -12.43
N VAL A 258 41.36 -3.94 -12.48
CA VAL A 258 42.45 -4.39 -11.59
C VAL A 258 43.78 -4.45 -12.34
N SER A 259 44.85 -4.00 -11.69
CA SER A 259 46.23 -4.08 -12.20
C SER A 259 47.04 -5.11 -11.42
N CYS A 260 47.53 -6.14 -12.14
CA CYS A 260 48.53 -7.09 -11.63
C CYS A 260 49.97 -6.59 -11.88
N THR A 261 50.12 -5.71 -12.86
CA THR A 261 51.36 -5.23 -13.51
C THR A 261 52.26 -4.34 -12.64
N GLY A 262 51.94 -4.18 -11.36
CA GLY A 262 52.78 -3.49 -10.37
C GLY A 262 53.46 -4.39 -9.33
N CYS A 263 53.05 -5.66 -9.22
CA CYS A 263 53.58 -6.62 -8.22
C CYS A 263 54.04 -7.94 -8.83
N HIS A 264 53.54 -8.30 -10.01
CA HIS A 264 54.04 -9.41 -10.83
C HIS A 264 54.82 -8.86 -12.03
N GLU A 265 55.71 -9.67 -12.61
CA GLU A 265 56.48 -9.27 -13.80
C GLU A 265 55.72 -9.62 -15.09
N HIS A 266 55.45 -8.61 -15.92
CA HIS A 266 54.75 -8.73 -17.21
C HIS A 266 55.61 -8.28 -18.40
N GLY A 267 56.92 -8.51 -18.33
CA GLY A 267 57.78 -8.36 -19.52
C GLY A 267 57.28 -9.29 -20.64
N PRO A 268 56.99 -8.80 -21.86
CA PRO A 268 56.34 -9.62 -22.91
C PRO A 268 57.08 -10.93 -23.24
N LEU A 269 58.42 -10.92 -23.12
CA LEU A 269 59.25 -12.12 -23.27
C LEU A 269 59.04 -13.13 -22.13
N ALA A 270 59.01 -12.68 -20.87
CA ALA A 270 58.78 -13.54 -19.71
C ALA A 270 57.36 -14.13 -19.72
N LEU A 271 56.36 -13.31 -20.06
CA LEU A 271 54.96 -13.74 -20.17
C LEU A 271 54.81 -14.83 -21.26
N ALA A 272 55.45 -14.65 -22.42
CA ALA A 272 55.46 -15.63 -23.51
C ALA A 272 56.28 -16.90 -23.21
N GLN A 273 57.31 -16.81 -22.36
CA GLN A 273 58.07 -17.97 -21.88
C GLN A 273 57.28 -18.81 -20.87
N GLN A 274 56.50 -18.16 -20.00
CA GLN A 274 55.65 -18.83 -19.02
C GLN A 274 54.35 -19.38 -19.62
N HIS A 275 53.84 -18.77 -20.69
CA HIS A 275 52.60 -19.15 -21.38
C HIS A 275 52.86 -19.51 -22.86
N PRO A 276 53.71 -20.53 -23.14
CA PRO A 276 54.14 -20.84 -24.50
C PRO A 276 52.96 -21.20 -25.41
N GLY A 277 52.82 -20.47 -26.51
CA GLY A 277 51.75 -20.66 -27.49
C GLY A 277 50.40 -20.00 -27.14
N LEU A 278 50.30 -19.27 -26.03
CA LEU A 278 49.09 -18.53 -25.65
C LEU A 278 49.25 -17.02 -25.88
N ALA A 279 48.27 -16.40 -26.51
CA ALA A 279 48.17 -14.95 -26.64
C ALA A 279 47.56 -14.35 -25.36
N VAL A 280 48.39 -14.16 -24.33
CA VAL A 280 47.96 -13.61 -23.03
C VAL A 280 47.88 -12.09 -23.07
N GLY A 281 46.75 -11.53 -22.62
CA GLY A 281 46.58 -10.08 -22.49
C GLY A 281 47.33 -9.49 -21.30
N THR A 282 47.84 -8.26 -21.44
CA THR A 282 48.64 -7.58 -20.39
C THR A 282 47.81 -7.04 -19.22
N GLU A 283 46.49 -7.00 -19.35
CA GLU A 283 45.58 -6.41 -18.37
C GLU A 283 44.96 -7.45 -17.42
N GLY A 284 44.62 -7.03 -16.21
CA GLY A 284 44.10 -7.89 -15.15
C GLY A 284 42.93 -8.81 -15.54
N PRO A 285 41.92 -8.37 -16.33
CA PRO A 285 40.85 -9.26 -16.80
C PRO A 285 41.33 -10.44 -17.64
N GLY A 286 42.41 -10.27 -18.42
CA GLY A 286 43.03 -11.36 -19.18
C GLY A 286 43.81 -12.33 -18.29
N CYS A 287 44.46 -11.81 -17.24
CA CYS A 287 45.18 -12.62 -16.26
C CYS A 287 44.22 -13.47 -15.40
N LEU A 288 43.13 -12.87 -14.91
CA LEU A 288 42.13 -13.54 -14.05
C LEU A 288 41.37 -14.67 -14.77
N ALA A 289 41.27 -14.64 -16.10
CA ALA A 289 40.65 -15.71 -16.88
C ALA A 289 41.39 -17.07 -16.73
N CYS A 290 42.70 -17.04 -16.49
CA CYS A 290 43.53 -18.23 -16.23
C CYS A 290 43.92 -18.37 -14.74
N HIS A 291 44.04 -17.25 -14.02
CA HIS A 291 44.48 -17.19 -12.62
C HIS A 291 43.41 -16.53 -11.72
N PRO A 292 42.20 -17.11 -11.58
CA PRO A 292 41.09 -16.46 -10.86
C PRO A 292 41.42 -16.15 -9.39
N GLY A 293 42.17 -17.03 -8.72
CA GLY A 293 42.64 -16.82 -7.34
C GLY A 293 43.98 -16.08 -7.20
N GLY A 294 44.47 -15.42 -8.26
CA GLY A 294 45.70 -14.61 -8.24
C GLY A 294 47.03 -15.37 -8.17
N ALA A 295 47.02 -16.70 -8.00
CA ALA A 295 48.23 -17.51 -7.95
C ALA A 295 48.69 -17.94 -9.36
N THR A 296 49.97 -17.73 -9.67
CA THR A 296 50.69 -18.56 -10.65
C THR A 296 50.66 -20.02 -10.19
N ARG A 297 50.47 -20.95 -11.13
CA ARG A 297 50.56 -22.39 -10.88
C ARG A 297 51.98 -22.88 -11.14
#